data_AF-A0A7V8VUP7-F1
#
_entry.id   AF-A0A7V8VUP7-F1
#
_cell.length_a   1.000
_cell.length_b   1.000
_cell.length_c   1.000
_cell.angle_alpha   90.00
_cell.angle_beta   90.00
_cell.angle_gamma   90.00
#
_symmetry.space_group_name_H-M   'P 1'
#
loop_
_entity.id
_entity.type
_entity.pdbx_description
1 polymer ?
#
loop_
_entity_poly.entity_id
_entity_poly.type
_entity_poly.pdbx_seq_one_letter_code
_entity_poly.pdbx_strand_id
1 'polypeptide(L)'
;MIERLREMGILPTGNEPEEEDEGTDETRFHALRLLTAELFLATGVNATLQYLRGRSRGAHTDYDGTELNGGAADGRSRVAGLAPALLAPLAGVAQLVHTFRPSDASHNATRFLNGAALALGAAGLADSIRASTRGEERFSLAPLLLSYVALFAYFVERQEAQVAEEREELEHRASIVERFVPRRRTKLDRIVVHV
;
A
#
# COMPACT_ATOMS: atom_id res chain seq x y z
N MET A 1 53.98 2.95 -10.81
CA MET A 1 53.99 2.85 -9.33
C MET A 1 52.59 2.99 -8.74
N ILE A 2 51.76 3.93 -9.23
CA ILE A 2 50.35 4.08 -8.82
C ILE A 2 49.49 2.86 -9.22
N GLU A 3 49.70 2.25 -10.40
CA GLU A 3 48.98 1.03 -10.81
C GLU A 3 49.25 -0.19 -9.91
N ARG A 4 50.51 -0.39 -9.47
CA ARG A 4 50.84 -1.47 -8.52
C ARG A 4 50.18 -1.28 -7.15
N LEU A 5 49.96 -0.04 -6.71
CA LEU A 5 49.22 0.24 -5.48
C LEU A 5 47.71 0.01 -5.63
N ARG A 6 47.17 0.15 -6.85
CA ARG A 6 45.78 -0.18 -7.19
C ARG A 6 45.56 -1.70 -7.26
N GLU A 7 46.50 -2.46 -7.82
CA GLU A 7 46.45 -3.93 -7.84
C GLU A 7 46.57 -4.57 -6.44
N MET A 8 47.26 -3.90 -5.50
CA MET A 8 47.39 -4.38 -4.11
C MET A 8 46.18 -4.05 -3.21
N GLY A 9 45.11 -3.44 -3.76
CA GLY A 9 43.87 -3.16 -3.00
C GLY A 9 44.01 -2.11 -1.89
N ILE A 10 45.10 -1.32 -1.89
CA ILE A 10 45.39 -0.31 -0.84
C ILE A 10 44.69 1.02 -1.15
N LEU A 11 44.47 1.32 -2.43
CA LEU A 11 43.69 2.47 -2.85
C LEU A 11 42.24 2.02 -3.06
N PRO A 12 41.25 2.70 -2.45
CA PRO A 12 39.85 2.44 -2.77
C PRO A 12 39.71 2.60 -4.28
N THR A 13 39.31 1.51 -4.94
CA THR A 13 38.78 1.58 -6.29
C THR A 13 37.70 2.65 -6.23
N GLY A 14 37.91 3.77 -6.93
CA GLY A 14 36.86 4.77 -7.05
C GLY A 14 35.66 4.01 -7.55
N ASN A 15 34.65 3.89 -6.69
CA ASN A 15 33.34 3.40 -7.09
C ASN A 15 32.98 4.31 -8.26
N GLU A 16 33.03 3.75 -9.47
CA GLU A 16 32.30 4.35 -10.55
C GLU A 16 30.89 4.54 -10.00
N PRO A 17 30.32 5.75 -10.05
CA PRO A 17 28.97 5.94 -9.58
C PRO A 17 28.14 4.93 -10.36
N GLU A 18 27.68 3.89 -9.67
CA GLU A 18 26.63 3.04 -10.19
C GLU A 18 25.54 4.04 -10.57
N GLU A 19 25.24 4.14 -11.86
CA GLU A 19 24.08 4.89 -12.32
C GLU A 19 22.90 4.24 -11.62
N GLU A 20 22.55 4.79 -10.46
CA GLU A 20 21.37 4.40 -9.69
C GLU A 20 20.21 4.58 -10.64
N ASP A 21 19.73 3.43 -11.12
CA ASP A 21 18.71 3.29 -12.13
C ASP A 21 17.43 3.93 -11.57
N GLU A 22 17.26 5.23 -11.84
CA GLU A 22 16.18 6.11 -11.35
C GLU A 22 14.79 5.51 -11.62
N GLY A 23 14.69 4.55 -12.56
CA GLY A 23 13.47 3.81 -12.88
C GLY A 23 13.15 2.63 -11.95
N THR A 24 14.07 2.16 -11.11
CA THR A 24 13.85 0.93 -10.33
C THR A 24 12.87 1.12 -9.18
N ASP A 25 12.95 2.24 -8.45
CA ASP A 25 12.10 2.47 -7.28
C ASP A 25 10.67 2.84 -7.66
N GLU A 26 10.48 3.67 -8.69
CA GLU A 26 9.15 4.01 -9.20
C GLU A 26 8.42 2.76 -9.72
N THR A 27 9.14 1.86 -10.39
CA THR A 27 8.59 0.58 -10.87
C THR A 27 8.26 -0.37 -9.71
N ARG A 28 9.07 -0.42 -8.65
CA ARG A 28 8.80 -1.23 -7.44
C ARG A 28 7.54 -0.76 -6.73
N PHE A 29 7.40 0.54 -6.50
CA PHE A 29 6.22 1.11 -5.84
C PHE A 29 4.96 0.92 -6.70
N HIS A 30 5.07 1.06 -8.02
CA HIS A 30 3.98 0.76 -8.94
C HIS A 30 3.48 -0.70 -8.79
N ALA A 31 4.40 -1.67 -8.75
CA ALA A 31 4.05 -3.07 -8.54
C ALA A 31 3.42 -3.34 -7.16
N LEU A 32 3.94 -2.72 -6.10
CA LEU A 32 3.39 -2.85 -4.74
C LEU A 32 1.96 -2.30 -4.64
N ARG A 33 1.68 -1.16 -5.28
CA ARG A 33 0.33 -0.57 -5.31
C ARG A 33 -0.66 -1.45 -6.08
N LEU A 34 -0.24 -2.02 -7.22
CA LEU A 34 -1.06 -2.96 -7.98
C LEU A 34 -1.40 -4.21 -7.15
N LEU A 35 -0.40 -4.78 -6.47
CA LEU A 35 -0.60 -5.92 -5.57
C LEU A 35 -1.55 -5.56 -4.42
N THR A 36 -1.40 -4.37 -3.83
CA THR A 36 -2.30 -3.87 -2.78
C THR A 36 -3.74 -3.74 -3.27
N ALA A 37 -3.93 -3.21 -4.49
CA ALA A 37 -5.24 -3.11 -5.11
C ALA A 37 -5.87 -4.49 -5.35
N GLU A 38 -5.09 -5.44 -5.85
CA GLU A 38 -5.52 -6.82 -6.06
C GLU A 38 -5.94 -7.48 -4.75
N LEU A 39 -5.16 -7.31 -3.68
CA LEU A 39 -5.50 -7.82 -2.35
C LEU A 39 -6.81 -7.22 -1.82
N PHE A 40 -7.03 -5.92 -2.01
CA PHE A 40 -8.29 -5.27 -1.62
C PHE A 40 -9.48 -5.83 -2.41
N LEU A 41 -9.34 -6.00 -3.72
CA LEU A 41 -10.38 -6.59 -4.56
C LEU A 41 -10.68 -8.05 -4.17
N ALA A 42 -9.64 -8.87 -3.99
CA ALA A 42 -9.78 -10.26 -3.56
C ALA A 42 -10.45 -10.36 -2.17
N THR A 43 -10.08 -9.47 -1.25
CA THR A 43 -10.70 -9.37 0.08
C THR A 43 -12.17 -8.97 -0.03
N GLY A 44 -12.51 -8.03 -0.91
CA GLY A 44 -13.89 -7.62 -1.18
C GLY A 44 -14.74 -8.74 -1.75
N VAL A 45 -14.21 -9.51 -2.70
CA VAL A 45 -14.89 -10.69 -3.25
C VAL A 45 -15.12 -11.73 -2.15
N ASN A 46 -14.11 -12.03 -1.34
CA ASN A 46 -14.25 -12.98 -0.23
C ASN A 46 -15.29 -12.51 0.82
N ALA A 47 -15.27 -11.21 1.19
CA ALA A 47 -16.25 -10.63 2.09
C ALA A 47 -17.67 -10.72 1.52
N THR A 48 -17.84 -10.45 0.22
CA THR A 48 -19.13 -10.57 -0.48
C THR A 48 -19.63 -12.01 -0.48
N LEU A 49 -18.75 -12.98 -0.76
CA LEU A 49 -19.09 -14.41 -0.71
C LEU A 49 -19.48 -14.88 0.69
N GLN A 50 -18.78 -14.40 1.73
CA GLN A 50 -19.12 -14.69 3.12
C GLN A 50 -20.47 -14.09 3.52
N TYR A 51 -20.76 -12.86 3.08
CA TYR A 51 -22.06 -12.22 3.29
C TYR A 51 -23.20 -13.02 2.64
N LEU A 52 -23.03 -13.42 1.37
CA LEU A 52 -24.02 -14.22 0.65
C LEU A 52 -24.23 -15.61 1.30
N ARG A 53 -23.16 -16.28 1.71
CA ARG A 53 -23.24 -17.56 2.44
C ARG A 53 -23.94 -17.41 3.79
N GLY A 54 -23.61 -16.37 4.55
CA GLY A 54 -24.27 -16.06 5.83
C GLY A 54 -25.77 -15.82 5.66
N ARG A 55 -26.17 -15.10 4.60
CA ARG A 55 -27.58 -14.87 4.25
C ARG A 55 -28.33 -16.16 3.92
N SER A 56 -27.69 -17.09 3.19
CA SER A 56 -28.30 -18.37 2.83
C SER A 56 -28.51 -19.32 4.03
N ARG A 57 -27.64 -19.27 5.04
CA ARG A 57 -27.78 -20.09 6.26
C ARG A 57 -28.85 -19.57 7.22
N GLY A 58 -29.02 -18.25 7.33
CA GLY A 58 -30.06 -17.64 8.17
C GLY A 58 -31.49 -17.84 7.63
N ALA A 59 -31.65 -18.12 6.33
CA ALA A 59 -32.97 -18.34 5.73
C ALA A 59 -33.60 -19.70 6.07
N HIS A 60 -32.87 -20.61 6.72
CA HIS A 60 -33.36 -21.93 7.11
C HIS A 60 -33.67 -22.09 8.60
N THR A 61 -33.44 -21.07 9.43
CA THR A 61 -33.60 -21.17 10.90
C THR A 61 -34.80 -20.43 11.50
N ASP A 62 -35.58 -19.68 10.72
CA ASP A 62 -36.77 -18.97 11.24
C ASP A 62 -38.05 -19.35 10.49
N TYR A 63 -38.66 -20.44 10.96
CA TYR A 63 -40.10 -20.64 10.95
C TYR A 63 -40.50 -21.22 12.32
N ASP A 64 -40.09 -20.56 13.40
CA ASP A 64 -40.69 -20.82 14.71
C ASP A 64 -41.12 -19.50 15.32
N GLY A 65 -42.44 -19.33 15.41
CA GLY A 65 -43.09 -18.07 15.71
C GLY A 65 -42.90 -17.68 17.16
N THR A 66 -41.95 -16.79 17.44
CA THR A 66 -42.03 -15.92 18.61
C THR A 66 -41.63 -14.49 18.26
N GLU A 67 -42.59 -13.62 18.48
CA GLU A 67 -42.68 -12.24 18.05
C GLU A 67 -41.96 -11.29 19.04
N LEU A 68 -41.49 -10.14 18.53
CA LEU A 68 -41.52 -8.81 19.17
C LEU A 68 -40.34 -8.24 20.01
N ASN A 69 -39.08 -8.64 19.83
CA ASN A 69 -37.97 -7.82 20.44
C ASN A 69 -36.61 -7.76 19.72
N GLY A 70 -36.53 -8.06 18.40
CA GLY A 70 -35.25 -8.27 17.70
C GLY A 70 -34.71 -7.15 16.79
N GLY A 71 -35.38 -5.99 16.68
CA GLY A 71 -35.11 -5.03 15.59
C GLY A 71 -33.73 -4.36 15.57
N ALA A 72 -33.03 -4.29 16.71
CA ALA A 72 -31.73 -3.59 16.81
C ALA A 72 -30.50 -4.49 16.67
N ALA A 73 -30.63 -5.80 16.96
CA ALA A 73 -29.51 -6.76 16.85
C ALA A 73 -29.26 -7.18 15.40
N ASP A 74 -30.33 -7.29 14.59
CA ASP A 74 -30.25 -7.76 13.21
C ASP A 74 -29.76 -6.69 12.22
N GLY A 75 -29.86 -5.40 12.59
CA GLY A 75 -29.32 -4.29 11.80
C GLY A 75 -27.79 -4.17 11.88
N ARG A 76 -27.21 -4.41 13.06
CA ARG A 76 -25.75 -4.32 13.28
C ARG A 76 -24.99 -5.46 12.58
N SER A 77 -25.55 -6.67 12.56
CA SER A 77 -24.96 -7.83 11.86
C SER A 77 -24.92 -7.64 10.35
N ARG A 78 -25.97 -7.02 9.76
CA ARG A 78 -26.03 -6.73 8.32
C ARG A 78 -25.03 -5.65 7.89
N VAL A 79 -24.89 -4.59 8.68
CA VAL A 79 -23.94 -3.51 8.39
C VAL A 79 -22.49 -4.00 8.56
N ALA A 80 -22.21 -4.81 9.58
CA ALA A 80 -20.88 -5.40 9.80
C ALA A 80 -20.47 -6.38 8.68
N GLY A 81 -21.42 -7.10 8.07
CA GLY A 81 -21.14 -7.98 6.94
C GLY A 81 -21.02 -7.26 5.59
N LEU A 82 -21.74 -6.15 5.41
CA LEU A 82 -21.81 -5.44 4.13
C LEU A 82 -20.75 -4.34 3.99
N ALA A 83 -20.29 -3.77 5.11
CA ALA A 83 -19.26 -2.72 5.10
C ALA A 83 -17.93 -3.19 4.48
N PRO A 84 -17.37 -4.37 4.82
CA PRO A 84 -16.15 -4.88 4.17
C PRO A 84 -16.35 -5.16 2.68
N ALA A 85 -17.53 -5.63 2.29
CA ALA A 85 -17.86 -5.94 0.90
C ALA A 85 -17.92 -4.70 0.00
N LEU A 86 -18.28 -3.54 0.54
CA LEU A 86 -18.28 -2.27 -0.21
C LEU A 86 -16.94 -1.53 -0.11
N LEU A 87 -16.33 -1.50 1.06
CA LEU A 87 -15.12 -0.69 1.25
C LEU A 87 -13.87 -1.31 0.62
N ALA A 88 -13.75 -2.64 0.64
CA ALA A 88 -12.61 -3.30 0.03
C ALA A 88 -12.49 -3.02 -1.48
N PRO A 89 -13.55 -3.17 -2.32
CA PRO A 89 -13.44 -2.81 -3.73
C PRO A 89 -13.28 -1.31 -3.97
N LEU A 90 -13.89 -0.45 -3.15
CA LEU A 90 -13.67 1.00 -3.25
C LEU A 90 -12.21 1.38 -2.97
N ALA A 91 -11.60 0.79 -1.93
CA ALA A 91 -10.19 0.97 -1.62
C ALA A 91 -9.30 0.44 -2.76
N GLY A 92 -9.60 -0.74 -3.31
CA GLY A 92 -8.86 -1.30 -4.44
C GLY A 92 -8.92 -0.42 -5.70
N VAL A 93 -10.11 0.11 -6.02
CA VAL A 93 -10.27 1.04 -7.15
C VAL A 93 -9.54 2.36 -6.90
N ALA A 94 -9.63 2.91 -5.69
CA ALA A 94 -8.89 4.13 -5.35
C ALA A 94 -7.37 3.93 -5.50
N GLN A 95 -6.85 2.77 -5.07
CA GLN A 95 -5.44 2.43 -5.21
C GLN A 95 -5.04 2.30 -6.69
N LEU A 96 -5.86 1.65 -7.52
CA LEU A 96 -5.64 1.60 -8.98
C LEU A 96 -5.62 3.00 -9.60
N VAL A 97 -6.59 3.85 -9.26
CA VAL A 97 -6.65 5.23 -9.77
C VAL A 97 -5.42 6.01 -9.35
N HIS A 98 -5.00 5.91 -8.08
CA HIS A 98 -3.78 6.57 -7.59
C HIS A 98 -2.53 6.05 -8.32
N THR A 99 -2.52 4.77 -8.67
CA THR A 99 -1.41 4.10 -9.38
C THR A 99 -1.27 4.59 -10.82
N PHE A 100 -2.37 4.87 -11.53
CA PHE A 100 -2.34 5.37 -12.91
C PHE A 100 -2.40 6.89 -13.03
N ARG A 101 -2.95 7.58 -12.03
CA ARG A 101 -3.10 9.04 -11.99
C ARG A 101 -2.79 9.55 -10.58
N PRO A 102 -1.50 9.59 -10.20
CA PRO A 102 -1.10 10.13 -8.91
C PRO A 102 -1.50 11.61 -8.84
N SER A 103 -2.33 11.94 -7.84
CA SER A 103 -2.83 13.29 -7.57
C SER A 103 -3.15 13.43 -6.08
N ASP A 104 -3.13 14.64 -5.55
CA ASP A 104 -3.46 14.90 -4.13
C ASP A 104 -4.86 14.39 -3.76
N ALA A 105 -5.82 14.50 -4.68
CA ALA A 105 -7.17 13.99 -4.50
C ALA A 105 -7.19 12.45 -4.36
N SER A 106 -6.48 11.75 -5.25
CA SER A 106 -6.36 10.28 -5.17
C SER A 106 -5.63 9.83 -3.91
N HIS A 107 -4.60 10.56 -3.48
CA HIS A 107 -3.84 10.27 -2.27
C HIS A 107 -4.65 10.44 -1.00
N ASN A 108 -5.45 11.51 -0.92
CA ASN A 108 -6.36 11.72 0.20
C ASN A 108 -7.47 10.67 0.23
N ALA A 109 -7.95 10.24 -0.94
CA ALA A 109 -8.94 9.17 -1.04
C ALA A 109 -8.40 7.82 -0.55
N THR A 110 -7.18 7.43 -0.97
CA THR A 110 -6.54 6.18 -0.53
C THR A 110 -6.29 6.20 0.98
N ARG A 111 -5.76 7.29 1.53
CA ARG A 111 -5.59 7.47 2.99
C ARG A 111 -6.90 7.34 3.77
N PHE A 112 -7.95 8.01 3.30
CA PHE A 112 -9.26 7.94 3.95
C PHE A 112 -9.83 6.52 3.93
N LEU A 113 -9.77 5.85 2.78
CA LEU A 113 -10.29 4.49 2.60
C LEU A 113 -9.47 3.46 3.38
N ASN A 114 -8.14 3.57 3.39
CA ASN A 114 -7.25 2.74 4.20
C ASN A 114 -7.55 2.93 5.70
N GLY A 115 -7.71 4.18 6.16
CA GLY A 115 -8.12 4.48 7.53
C GLY A 115 -9.49 3.91 7.90
N ALA A 116 -10.47 4.01 7.01
CA ALA A 116 -11.80 3.42 7.19
C ALA A 116 -11.74 1.89 7.24
N ALA A 117 -10.96 1.26 6.37
CA ALA A 117 -10.75 -0.19 6.33
C ALA A 117 -10.08 -0.71 7.61
N LEU A 118 -9.09 0.00 8.14
CA LEU A 118 -8.47 -0.29 9.45
C LEU A 118 -9.48 -0.19 10.59
N ALA A 119 -10.24 0.90 10.65
CA ALA A 119 -11.24 1.11 11.69
C ALA A 119 -12.32 0.02 11.69
N LEU A 120 -12.78 -0.38 10.50
CA LEU A 120 -13.75 -1.46 10.36
C LEU A 120 -13.18 -2.83 10.67
N GLY A 121 -11.95 -3.10 10.26
CA GLY A 121 -11.26 -4.33 10.62
C GLY A 121 -11.10 -4.45 12.14
N ALA A 122 -10.66 -3.38 12.81
CA ALA A 122 -10.55 -3.33 14.27
C ALA A 122 -11.92 -3.47 14.97
N ALA A 123 -12.95 -2.80 14.47
CA ALA A 123 -14.30 -2.91 15.00
C ALA A 123 -14.86 -4.34 14.85
N GLY A 124 -14.68 -4.97 13.68
CA GLY A 124 -15.10 -6.35 13.44
C GLY A 124 -14.33 -7.36 14.30
N LEU A 125 -13.04 -7.11 14.57
CA LEU A 125 -12.23 -7.93 15.46
C LEU A 125 -12.70 -7.81 16.92
N ALA A 126 -12.96 -6.58 17.39
CA ALA A 126 -13.53 -6.34 18.71
C ALA A 126 -14.91 -6.99 18.88
N ASP A 127 -15.75 -6.97 17.84
CA ASP A 127 -17.05 -7.63 17.86
C ASP A 127 -16.90 -9.17 17.87
N SER A 128 -15.95 -9.73 17.11
CA SER A 128 -15.67 -11.17 17.11
C SER A 128 -15.20 -11.69 18.48
N ILE A 129 -14.33 -10.95 19.18
CA ILE A 129 -13.89 -11.27 20.55
C ILE A 129 -15.08 -11.19 21.53
N ARG A 130 -15.98 -10.22 21.36
CA ARG A 130 -17.20 -10.12 22.17
C ARG A 130 -18.21 -11.22 21.88
N ALA A 131 -18.29 -11.69 20.64
CA ALA A 131 -19.13 -12.81 20.25
C ALA A 131 -18.60 -14.13 20.82
N SER A 132 -17.27 -14.35 20.78
CA SER A 132 -16.65 -15.56 21.33
C SER A 132 -16.84 -15.68 22.85
N THR A 133 -16.79 -14.56 23.59
CA THR A 133 -17.07 -14.58 25.04
C THR A 133 -18.53 -14.87 25.38
N ARG A 134 -19.46 -14.70 24.43
CA ARG A 134 -20.87 -15.05 24.57
C ARG A 134 -21.19 -16.48 24.11
N GLY A 135 -20.20 -17.25 23.66
CA GLY A 135 -20.39 -18.61 23.15
C GLY A 135 -20.95 -18.67 21.72
N GLU A 136 -20.95 -17.56 20.97
CA GLU A 136 -21.34 -17.55 19.57
C GLU A 136 -20.12 -17.83 18.67
N GLU A 137 -20.10 -18.96 17.96
CA GLU A 137 -19.01 -19.36 17.04
C GLU A 137 -19.03 -18.62 15.69
N ARG A 138 -19.16 -17.29 15.70
CA ARG A 138 -19.14 -16.48 14.46
C ARG A 138 -17.82 -15.75 14.30
N PHE A 139 -16.74 -16.50 14.17
CA PHE A 139 -15.43 -15.93 13.82
C PHE A 139 -15.38 -15.61 12.32
N SER A 140 -15.31 -14.33 11.96
CA SER A 140 -15.21 -13.89 10.57
C SER A 140 -13.77 -13.49 10.23
N LEU A 141 -13.21 -14.09 9.18
CA LEU A 141 -11.87 -13.78 8.70
C LEU A 141 -11.80 -12.50 7.86
N ALA A 142 -12.94 -12.05 7.31
CA ALA A 142 -13.01 -10.87 6.45
C ALA A 142 -12.49 -9.57 7.10
N PRO A 143 -12.90 -9.18 8.33
CA PRO A 143 -12.40 -7.95 8.96
C PRO A 143 -10.90 -8.03 9.28
N LEU A 144 -10.39 -9.22 9.60
CA LEU A 144 -8.96 -9.46 9.82
C LEU A 144 -8.16 -9.25 8.53
N LEU A 145 -8.56 -9.89 7.44
CA LEU A 145 -7.93 -9.72 6.13
C LEU A 145 -7.99 -8.26 5.67
N LEU A 146 -9.13 -7.59 5.86
CA LEU A 146 -9.28 -6.18 5.52
C LEU A 146 -8.31 -5.29 6.32
N SER A 147 -8.20 -5.52 7.64
CA SER A 147 -7.23 -4.77 8.47
C SER A 147 -5.79 -5.03 8.06
N TYR A 148 -5.45 -6.27 7.71
CA TYR A 148 -4.10 -6.64 7.30
C TYR A 148 -3.71 -5.97 5.98
N VAL A 149 -4.61 -6.02 4.98
CA VAL A 149 -4.38 -5.36 3.68
C VAL A 149 -4.30 -3.84 3.85
N ALA A 150 -5.12 -3.25 4.71
CA ALA A 150 -5.06 -1.81 4.98
C ALA A 150 -3.78 -1.39 5.72
N LEU A 151 -3.27 -2.23 6.64
CA LEU A 151 -1.95 -2.02 7.26
C LEU A 151 -0.84 -2.08 6.21
N PHE A 152 -0.89 -3.08 5.32
CA PHE A 152 0.08 -3.21 4.25
C PHE A 152 0.09 -1.97 3.34
N ALA A 153 -1.10 -1.50 2.92
CA ALA A 153 -1.25 -0.28 2.14
C ALA A 153 -0.63 0.95 2.84
N TYR A 154 -0.87 1.09 4.16
CA TYR A 154 -0.27 2.15 4.97
C TYR A 154 1.26 2.07 5.03
N PHE A 155 1.83 0.86 5.14
CA PHE A 155 3.28 0.69 5.13
C PHE A 155 3.89 1.06 3.78
N VAL A 156 3.25 0.69 2.67
CA VAL A 156 3.70 1.08 1.31
C VAL A 156 3.71 2.60 1.16
N GLU A 157 2.62 3.28 1.53
CA GLU A 157 2.56 4.75 1.48
C GLU A 157 3.63 5.41 2.35
N ARG A 158 3.95 4.81 3.50
CA ARG A 158 5.00 5.33 4.39
C ARG A 158 6.39 5.16 3.80
N GLN A 159 6.68 4.04 3.16
CA GLN A 159 7.98 3.81 2.49
C GLN A 159 8.15 4.75 1.30
N GLU A 160 7.09 4.95 0.51
CA GLU A 160 7.11 5.90 -0.61
C GLU A 160 7.39 7.33 -0.13
N ALA A 161 6.76 7.75 0.97
CA ALA A 161 7.00 9.08 1.54
C ALA A 161 8.46 9.25 2.03
N GLN A 162 9.04 8.20 2.62
CA GLN A 162 10.44 8.23 3.06
C GLN A 162 11.40 8.34 1.89
N VAL A 163 11.21 7.54 0.84
CA VAL A 163 12.06 7.60 -0.37
C VAL A 163 11.93 8.94 -1.08
N ALA A 164 10.73 9.52 -1.13
CA ALA A 164 10.52 10.84 -1.70
C ALA A 164 11.25 11.94 -0.92
N GLU A 165 11.23 11.88 0.42
CA GLU A 165 11.93 12.84 1.28
C GLU A 165 13.46 12.70 1.16
N GLU A 166 13.98 11.47 1.11
CA GLU A 166 15.40 11.20 0.87
C GLU A 166 15.85 11.72 -0.49
N ARG A 167 15.03 11.52 -1.53
CA ARG A 167 15.29 12.07 -2.87
C ARG A 167 15.34 13.59 -2.86
N GLU A 168 14.38 14.25 -2.22
CA GLU A 168 14.37 15.71 -2.10
C GLU A 168 15.62 16.23 -1.39
N GLU A 169 16.08 15.53 -0.34
CA GLU A 169 17.32 15.88 0.35
C GLU A 169 18.56 15.69 -0.53
N LEU A 170 18.62 14.60 -1.30
CA LEU A 170 19.71 14.35 -2.25
C LEU A 170 19.74 15.37 -3.39
N GLU A 171 18.58 15.73 -3.95
CA GLU A 171 18.44 16.78 -4.96
C GLU A 171 18.87 18.14 -4.38
N HIS A 172 18.48 18.44 -3.15
CA HIS A 172 18.92 19.65 -2.47
C HIS A 172 20.44 19.68 -2.31
N ARG A 173 21.05 18.58 -1.84
CA ARG A 173 22.51 18.47 -1.69
C ARG A 173 23.23 18.54 -3.04
N ALA A 174 22.72 17.87 -4.07
CA ALA A 174 23.26 17.91 -5.42
C ALA A 174 23.21 19.34 -6.00
N SER A 175 22.12 20.08 -5.77
CA SER A 175 21.99 21.47 -6.21
C SER A 175 23.04 22.39 -5.56
N ILE A 176 23.36 22.14 -4.28
CA ILE A 176 24.41 22.86 -3.56
C ILE A 176 25.77 22.53 -4.17
N VAL A 177 26.06 21.25 -4.41
CA VAL A 177 27.32 20.80 -5.01
C VAL A 177 27.48 21.36 -6.43
N GLU A 178 26.45 21.33 -7.28
CA GLU A 178 26.51 21.88 -8.64
C GLU A 178 26.89 23.38 -8.61
N ARG A 179 26.42 24.11 -7.60
CA ARG A 179 26.77 25.52 -7.42
C ARG A 179 28.25 25.73 -7.08
N PHE A 180 28.89 24.76 -6.43
CA PHE A 180 30.31 24.82 -6.03
C PHE A 180 31.26 24.17 -7.02
N VAL A 181 30.79 23.33 -7.95
CA VAL A 181 31.62 22.75 -9.01
C VAL A 181 31.77 23.78 -10.14
N PRO A 182 32.96 24.37 -10.36
CA PRO A 182 33.17 25.27 -11.48
C PRO A 182 32.96 24.48 -12.77
N ARG A 183 31.94 24.87 -13.57
CA ARG A 183 31.68 24.32 -14.91
C ARG A 183 32.92 24.52 -15.77
N ARG A 184 33.83 23.54 -15.78
CA ARG A 184 34.94 23.49 -16.73
C ARG A 184 34.31 23.28 -18.10
N ARG A 185 34.17 24.36 -18.87
CA ARG A 185 33.91 24.27 -20.32
C ARG A 185 35.02 23.41 -20.89
N THR A 186 34.71 22.18 -21.29
CA THR A 186 35.58 21.37 -22.13
C THR A 186 35.72 22.14 -23.45
N LYS A 187 36.79 22.94 -23.56
CA LYS A 187 37.32 23.30 -24.87
C LYS A 187 37.78 21.99 -25.49
N LEU A 188 36.93 21.40 -26.32
CA LEU A 188 37.33 20.38 -27.27
C LEU A 188 38.36 21.02 -28.21
N ASP A 189 39.64 20.91 -27.86
CA ASP A 189 40.70 21.16 -28.81
C ASP A 189 40.58 20.08 -29.89
N ARG A 190 40.08 20.51 -31.04
CA ARG A 190 39.98 19.72 -32.26
C ARG A 190 41.39 19.36 -32.69
N ILE A 191 41.90 18.21 -32.26
CA ILE A 191 43.14 17.63 -32.77
C ILE A 191 42.86 17.24 -34.22
N VAL A 192 43.28 18.09 -35.16
CA VAL A 192 43.29 17.78 -36.59
C VAL A 192 44.49 16.86 -36.82
N VAL A 193 44.23 15.56 -36.92
CA VAL A 193 45.21 14.60 -37.44
C VAL A 193 45.24 14.79 -38.95
N HIS A 194 46.31 15.39 -39.45
CA HIS A 194 46.63 15.31 -40.88
C HIS A 194 47.19 13.92 -41.17
N VAL A 195 46.47 13.17 -42.01
CA VAL A 195 46.95 11.96 -42.70
C VAL A 195 47.52 12.39 -44.05
#